data_AF-A0A932RZC4-F1
#
_entry.id   AF-A0A932RZC4-F1
#
_cell.length_a   1.000
_cell.length_b   1.000
_cell.length_c   1.000
_cell.angle_alpha   90.00
_cell.angle_beta   90.00
_cell.angle_gamma   90.00
#
_symmetry.space_group_name_H-M   'P 1'
#
loop_
_entity.id
_entity.type
_entity.pdbx_description
1 polymer ?
#
loop_
_entity_poly.entity_id
_entity_poly.type
_entity_poly.pdbx_seq_one_letter_code
_entity_poly.pdbx_strand_id
1 'polypeptide(L)' 'MRLLYTCKKAQQIISEGLDRELGLAERVHLKLHLSMCRSCTNFKGQMQTLRLAMKKLSK' A
#
# COMPACT_ATOMS: atom_id res chain seq x y z
N MET A 1 5.62 -5.21 -13.17
CA MET A 1 5.92 -6.64 -12.93
C MET A 1 4.87 -7.23 -12.01
N ARG A 2 4.57 -8.53 -12.10
CA ARG A 2 3.42 -9.16 -11.43
C ARG A 2 3.82 -10.49 -10.79
N LEU A 3 3.83 -10.56 -9.46
CA LEU A 3 3.25 -11.72 -8.80
C LEU A 3 2.15 -11.19 -7.86
N LEU A 4 0.92 -11.53 -8.29
CA LEU A 4 -0.43 -11.16 -7.84
C LEU A 4 -0.99 -9.76 -8.16
N TYR A 5 -0.24 -8.66 -8.12
CA TYR A 5 -0.75 -7.37 -8.63
C TYR A 5 0.17 -6.74 -9.69
N THR A 6 -0.42 -5.97 -10.60
CA THR A 6 0.35 -5.00 -11.39
C THR A 6 0.76 -3.85 -10.45
N CYS A 7 1.84 -3.14 -10.75
CA CYS A 7 2.25 -2.00 -9.91
C CYS A 7 1.10 -0.99 -9.74
N LYS A 8 0.35 -0.71 -10.82
CA LYS A 8 -0.85 0.15 -10.78
C LYS A 8 -1.91 -0.38 -9.81
N LYS A 9 -2.23 -1.68 -9.86
CA LYS A 9 -3.23 -2.27 -8.96
C LYS A 9 -2.73 -2.33 -7.52
N ALA A 10 -1.43 -2.59 -7.30
CA ALA A 10 -0.82 -2.58 -5.97
C ALA A 10 -0.89 -1.18 -5.35
N GLN A 11 -0.54 -0.13 -6.11
CA GLN A 11 -0.66 1.27 -5.68
C GLN A 11 -2.11 1.64 -5.35
N GLN A 12 -3.06 1.21 -6.18
CA GLN A 12 -4.49 1.42 -5.91
C GLN A 12 -4.92 0.76 -4.60
N ILE A 13 -4.60 -0.52 -4.38
CA ILE A 13 -4.93 -1.24 -3.14
C ILE A 13 -4.24 -0.61 -1.93
N ILE A 14 -3.00 -0.10 -2.07
CA ILE A 14 -2.31 0.63 -1.00
C ILE A 14 -3.09 1.89 -0.62
N SER A 15 -3.55 2.67 -1.61
CA SER A 15 -4.36 3.87 -1.38
C SER A 15 -5.69 3.51 -0.73
N GLU A 16 -6.40 2.52 -1.26
CA GLU A 16 -7.66 2.03 -0.68
C GLU A 16 -7.47 1.55 0.76
N GLY A 17 -6.32 0.95 1.10
CA GLY A 17 -6.01 0.54 2.47
C GLY A 17 -5.80 1.69 3.46
N LEU A 18 -5.74 2.94 3.00
CA LEU A 18 -5.77 4.12 3.85
C LEU A 18 -7.22 4.52 4.21
N ASP A 19 -8.16 4.28 3.29
CA ASP A 19 -9.54 4.73 3.41
C ASP A 19 -10.45 3.63 3.97
N ARG A 20 -10.18 2.37 3.63
CA ARG A 20 -10.94 1.20 4.06
C ARG A 20 -10.04 0.07 4.55
N GLU A 21 -10.64 -0.86 5.27
CA GLU A 21 -9.96 -2.11 5.58
C GLU A 21 -9.83 -2.98 4.32
N LEU A 22 -8.63 -3.52 4.11
CA LEU A 22 -8.36 -4.48 3.04
C LEU A 22 -8.80 -5.89 3.48
N GLY A 23 -9.40 -6.63 2.56
CA GLY A 23 -9.73 -8.04 2.76
C GLY A 23 -8.48 -8.92 2.87
N LEU A 24 -8.63 -10.13 3.43
CA LEU A 24 -7.51 -11.05 3.67
C LEU A 24 -6.76 -11.41 2.37
N ALA A 25 -7.49 -11.69 1.28
CA ALA A 25 -6.89 -11.99 -0.02
C ALA A 25 -6.11 -10.79 -0.59
N GLU A 26 -6.66 -9.58 -0.48
CA GLU A 26 -6.01 -8.34 -0.92
C GLU A 26 -4.69 -8.10 -0.17
N ARG A 27 -4.69 -8.31 1.15
CA ARG A 27 -3.49 -8.19 1.98
C ARG A 27 -2.43 -9.20 1.59
N VAL A 28 -2.79 -10.46 1.37
CA VAL A 28 -1.85 -11.52 0.96
C VAL A 28 -1.25 -11.22 -0.41
N HIS A 29 -2.09 -10.90 -1.39
CA HIS A 29 -1.66 -10.56 -2.75
C HIS A 29 -0.76 -9.32 -2.78
N LEU A 30 -1.12 -8.28 -2.02
CA LEU A 30 -0.30 -7.09 -1.91
C LEU A 30 1.05 -7.40 -1.24
N LYS A 31 1.07 -8.19 -0.17
CA LYS A 31 2.31 -8.56 0.53
C LYS A 31 3.28 -9.31 -0.38
N LEU A 32 2.77 -10.23 -1.19
CA LEU A 32 3.56 -10.97 -2.19
C LEU A 32 4.11 -10.05 -3.31
N HIS A 33 3.33 -9.06 -3.75
CA HIS A 33 3.82 -8.08 -4.72
C HIS A 33 4.93 -7.18 -4.11
N LEU A 34 4.74 -6.73 -2.87
CA LEU A 34 5.68 -5.84 -2.18
C LEU A 34 7.01 -6.53 -1.85
N SER A 35 7.02 -7.84 -1.62
CA SER A 35 8.27 -8.57 -1.38
C SER A 35 9.21 -8.59 -2.59
N MET A 36 8.69 -8.36 -3.80
CA MET A 36 9.49 -8.37 -5.03
C MET A 36 9.61 -7.01 -5.72
N CYS A 37 8.74 -6.04 -5.40
CA CYS A 37 8.73 -4.73 -6.06
C CYS A 37 9.12 -3.60 -5.09
N ARG A 38 10.38 -3.15 -5.19
CA ARG A 38 10.91 -2.06 -4.36
C ARG A 38 10.17 -0.74 -4.55
N SER A 39 9.77 -0.40 -5.78
CA SER A 39 9.04 0.84 -6.05
C SER A 39 7.69 0.90 -5.33
N CYS A 40 6.94 -0.21 -5.33
CA CYS A 40 5.66 -0.26 -4.62
C CYS A 40 5.84 -0.28 -3.09
N THR A 41 6.92 -0.89 -2.60
CA THR A 41 7.30 -0.85 -1.16
C THR A 41 7.64 0.56 -0.70
N ASN A 42 8.40 1.29 -1.50
CA ASN A 42 8.71 2.70 -1.22
C ASN A 42 7.44 3.56 -1.22
N PHE A 43 6.56 3.36 -2.21
CA PHE A 43 5.28 4.06 -2.29
C PHE A 43 4.40 3.82 -1.05
N LYS A 44 4.30 2.57 -0.58
CA LYS A 44 3.59 2.24 0.67
C LYS A 44 4.18 3.01 1.86
N GLY A 45 5.51 3.08 1.96
CA GLY A 45 6.18 3.83 3.02
C GLY A 45 5.88 5.33 2.97
N GLN A 46 5.91 5.94 1.78
CA GLN A 46 5.57 7.35 1.59
C GLN A 46 4.13 7.66 2.04
N MET A 47 3.17 6.81 1.67
CA MET A 47 1.77 6.95 2.08
C MET A 47 1.59 6.84 3.60
N GLN A 48 2.32 5.93 4.26
CA GLN A 48 2.31 5.83 5.73
C GLN A 48 2.90 7.08 6.39
N THR A 49 4.01 7.61 5.88
CA THR A 49 4.60 8.86 6.38
C THR A 49 3.61 10.03 6.27
N LEU A 50 2.93 10.16 5.13
CA LEU A 50 1.90 11.19 4.93
C LEU A 50 0.76 11.03 5.93
N ARG A 51 0.24 9.82 6.13
CA ARG A 51 -0.83 9.55 7.11
C ARG A 51 -0.43 9.93 8.54
N LEU A 52 0.80 9.58 8.94
CA LEU A 52 1.32 9.94 10.27
C LEU A 52 1.49 11.45 10.43
N ALA A 53 2.01 12.13 9.41
CA ALA A 53 2.16 13.57 9.42
C ALA A 53 0.80 14.28 9.55
N MET A 54 -0.20 13.85 8.76
CA MET A 54 -1.57 14.38 8.85
C MET A 54 -2.20 14.14 10.22
N LYS A 55 -2.04 12.94 10.79
CA LYS A 55 -2.54 12.62 12.15
C LYS A 55 -1.87 13.47 13.23
N LYS A 56 -0.60 13.85 13.04
CA LYS A 56 0.12 14.74 13.96
C LYS A 56 -0.38 16.19 13.85
N LEU A 57 -0.75 16.63 12.65
CA LEU A 57 -1.29 17.99 12.42
C LEU A 57 -2.73 18.14 12.88
N SER A 58 -3.53 17.06 12.84
CA SER A 58 -4.91 17.07 13.33
C SER A 58 -5.02 17.01 14.86
N LYS A 59 -3.90 17.09 15.59
CA LYS A 59 -3.83 17.10 17.05
C LYS A 59 -3.37 18.47 17.51
#